data_AF-A0A4Q8R0E1-F1
#
_entry.id   AF-A0A4Q8R0E1-F1
#
_cell.length_a   1.000
_cell.length_b   1.000
_cell.length_c   1.000
_cell.angle_alpha   90.00
_cell.angle_beta   90.00
_cell.angle_gamma   90.00
#
_symmetry.space_group_name_H-M   'P 1'
#
loop_
_entity.id
_entity.type
_entity.pdbx_description
1 polymer ?
#
loop_
_entity_poly.entity_id
_entity_poly.type
_entity_poly.pdbx_seq_one_letter_code
_entity_poly.pdbx_strand_id
1 'polypeptide(L)'
;MEGQQPSLHVHAHEAHAPGATQAKGQQHPIKLYLAVWGWLFVLSTCSFLVDYFGIHGHLRWSLILLFMVLKAGLIVAVFMHMAWERLALAYAILLPPVLVLVFVAIMVFESDYTHLLRVVFFTPTA
;
A
#
# COMPACT_ATOMS: atom_id res chain seq x y z
N MET A 1 -47.17 3.98 57.57
CA MET A 1 -45.90 4.45 56.98
C MET A 1 -44.94 3.28 57.10
N GLU A 2 -44.58 2.70 55.95
CA GLU A 2 -43.50 1.71 55.72
C GLU A 2 -43.54 0.42 56.58
N GLY A 3 -43.70 -0.79 56.05
CA GLY A 3 -43.24 -1.30 54.77
C GLY A 3 -42.37 -2.53 55.01
N GLN A 4 -43.01 -3.70 55.03
CA GLN A 4 -42.50 -4.97 54.51
C GLN A 4 -41.20 -5.58 55.09
N GLN A 5 -41.43 -6.49 56.05
CA GLN A 5 -40.91 -7.87 56.15
C GLN A 5 -39.38 -8.16 56.20
N PRO A 6 -38.94 -8.95 57.21
CA PRO A 6 -37.60 -9.48 57.33
C PRO A 6 -37.45 -10.90 56.73
N SER A 7 -36.20 -11.20 56.37
CA SER A 7 -35.53 -12.51 56.36
C SER A 7 -35.78 -13.52 55.21
N LEU A 8 -34.62 -13.97 54.68
CA LEU A 8 -34.30 -15.34 54.31
C LEU A 8 -34.55 -15.77 52.85
N HIS A 9 -33.59 -15.49 51.97
CA HIS A 9 -33.20 -16.46 50.93
C HIS A 9 -31.67 -16.42 50.72
N VAL A 10 -31.03 -17.49 51.21
CA VAL A 10 -29.63 -17.86 51.00
C VAL A 10 -29.40 -18.28 49.54
N HIS A 11 -28.21 -17.95 49.05
CA HIS A 11 -27.62 -18.24 47.74
C HIS A 11 -27.98 -19.58 47.08
N ALA A 12 -28.34 -19.54 45.80
CA ALA A 12 -28.13 -20.62 44.84
C ALA A 12 -27.81 -20.05 43.45
N HIS A 13 -26.52 -20.14 43.08
CA HIS A 13 -25.99 -20.46 41.75
C HIS A 13 -26.86 -20.10 40.51
N GLU A 14 -26.56 -18.99 39.86
CA GLU A 14 -26.66 -18.89 38.40
C GLU A 14 -25.33 -18.39 37.82
N ALA A 15 -24.31 -19.24 37.92
CA ALA A 15 -23.35 -19.34 36.84
C ALA A 15 -24.00 -20.19 35.75
N HIS A 16 -24.27 -19.61 34.58
CA HIS A 16 -23.88 -20.10 33.25
C HIS A 16 -24.74 -19.47 32.14
N ALA A 17 -24.23 -18.42 31.51
CA ALA A 17 -23.84 -18.47 30.09
C ALA A 17 -23.49 -17.06 29.61
N PRO A 18 -22.33 -16.85 28.98
CA PRO A 18 -22.08 -15.63 28.23
C PRO A 18 -23.06 -15.63 27.06
N GLY A 19 -24.08 -14.78 27.15
CA GLY A 19 -24.93 -14.43 26.01
C GLY A 19 -24.04 -13.83 24.94
N ALA A 20 -23.56 -14.68 24.04
CA ALA A 20 -22.83 -14.34 22.84
C ALA A 20 -23.73 -13.55 21.90
N THR A 21 -23.97 -12.28 22.24
CA THR A 21 -24.47 -11.29 21.28
C THR A 21 -23.27 -10.78 20.49
N GLN A 22 -22.65 -11.68 19.73
CA GLN A 22 -21.69 -11.31 18.69
C GLN A 22 -22.50 -10.67 17.55
N ALA A 23 -22.80 -9.38 17.72
CA ALA A 23 -23.43 -8.54 16.73
C ALA A 23 -22.54 -8.47 15.47
N LYS A 24 -22.98 -9.21 14.47
CA LYS A 24 -22.58 -9.21 13.06
C LYS A 24 -22.62 -7.78 12.50
N GLY A 25 -21.47 -7.18 12.15
CA GLY A 25 -21.49 -5.89 11.45
C GLY A 25 -20.18 -5.15 11.15
N GLN A 26 -19.09 -5.33 11.92
CA GLN A 26 -17.89 -4.48 11.78
C GLN A 26 -16.59 -5.30 11.66
N GLN A 27 -16.51 -6.18 10.66
CA GLN A 27 -15.46 -7.22 10.62
C GLN A 27 -14.81 -7.43 9.24
N HIS A 28 -14.42 -6.36 8.54
CA HIS A 28 -13.57 -6.47 7.34
C HIS A 28 -12.22 -5.69 7.31
N PRO A 29 -11.59 -5.28 8.43
CA PRO A 29 -10.20 -4.79 8.37
C PRO A 29 -9.14 -5.92 8.42
N ILE A 30 -9.38 -7.04 9.14
CA ILE A 30 -8.34 -8.07 9.35
C ILE A 30 -7.95 -8.81 8.06
N LYS A 31 -8.93 -9.14 7.22
CA LYS A 31 -8.70 -9.82 5.94
C LYS A 31 -7.93 -8.93 4.96
N LEU A 32 -8.18 -7.62 5.01
CA LEU A 32 -7.48 -6.64 4.18
C LEU A 32 -6.00 -6.57 4.56
N TYR A 33 -5.68 -6.48 5.85
CA TYR A 33 -4.28 -6.46 6.31
C TYR A 33 -3.52 -7.74 5.97
N LEU A 34 -4.15 -8.93 6.13
CA LEU A 34 -3.51 -10.20 5.72
C LEU A 34 -3.31 -10.30 4.21
N ALA A 35 -4.25 -9.80 3.40
CA ALA A 35 -4.10 -9.77 1.94
C ALA A 35 -2.98 -8.83 1.50
N VAL A 36 -2.86 -7.64 2.10
CA VAL A 36 -1.76 -6.69 1.85
C VAL A 36 -0.43 -7.28 2.27
N TRP A 37 -0.39 -7.90 3.44
CA TRP A 37 0.81 -8.56 3.93
C TRP A 37 1.29 -9.63 2.94
N GLY A 38 0.38 -10.46 2.44
CA GLY A 38 0.67 -11.43 1.39
C GLY A 38 1.16 -10.79 0.09
N TRP A 39 0.47 -9.75 -0.40
CA TRP A 39 0.90 -9.03 -1.60
C TRP A 39 2.27 -8.36 -1.45
N LEU A 40 2.53 -7.70 -0.31
CA LEU A 40 3.83 -7.08 -0.01
C LEU A 40 4.94 -8.13 0.09
N PHE A 41 4.65 -9.28 0.67
CA PHE A 41 5.58 -10.40 0.72
C PHE A 41 5.93 -10.91 -0.69
N VAL A 42 4.92 -11.10 -1.54
CA VAL A 42 5.12 -11.50 -2.93
C VAL A 42 5.93 -10.46 -3.69
N LEU A 43 5.57 -9.17 -3.60
CA LEU A 43 6.33 -8.09 -4.24
C LEU A 43 7.79 -8.03 -3.75
N SER A 44 8.01 -8.17 -2.44
CA SER A 44 9.36 -8.16 -1.86
C SER A 44 10.18 -9.34 -2.36
N THR A 45 9.56 -10.52 -2.47
CA THR A 45 10.20 -11.73 -2.99
C THR A 45 10.49 -11.59 -4.49
N CYS A 46 9.56 -11.06 -5.28
CA CYS A 46 9.77 -10.77 -6.70
C CYS A 46 10.88 -9.74 -6.91
N SER A 47 10.96 -8.71 -6.07
CA SER A 47 12.04 -7.72 -6.12
C SER A 47 13.40 -8.35 -5.83
N PHE A 48 13.45 -9.30 -4.90
CA PHE A 48 14.67 -10.06 -4.61
C PHE A 48 15.05 -11.03 -5.73
N LEU A 49 14.06 -11.72 -6.33
CA LEU A 49 14.27 -12.60 -7.47
C LEU A 49 14.86 -11.84 -8.66
N VAL A 50 14.39 -10.63 -8.91
CA VAL A 50 14.93 -9.78 -9.98
C VAL A 50 16.39 -9.42 -9.76
N ASP A 51 16.75 -9.11 -8.52
CA ASP A 51 18.16 -8.83 -8.20
C ASP A 51 19.00 -10.12 -8.34
N TYR A 52 18.40 -11.28 -8.02
CA TYR A 52 19.02 -12.59 -8.19
C TYR A 52 19.22 -13.01 -9.66
N PHE A 53 18.32 -12.63 -10.58
CA PHE A 53 18.47 -12.92 -12.02
C PHE A 53 19.66 -12.20 -12.66
N GLY A 54 20.39 -11.34 -11.93
CA GLY A 54 21.68 -10.82 -12.36
C GLY A 54 21.60 -10.03 -13.67
N ILE A 55 20.43 -9.45 -13.95
CA ILE A 55 20.21 -8.69 -15.18
C ILE A 55 21.13 -7.46 -15.13
N HIS A 56 21.94 -7.21 -16.16
CA HIS A 56 22.88 -6.08 -16.20
C HIS A 56 22.31 -4.93 -17.05
N GLY A 57 22.72 -3.70 -16.75
CA GLY A 57 22.33 -2.50 -17.50
C GLY A 57 20.99 -1.88 -17.07
N HIS A 58 20.31 -1.23 -18.02
CA HIS A 58 19.09 -0.44 -17.79
C HIS A 58 17.91 -1.23 -17.21
N LEU A 59 17.87 -2.55 -17.41
CA LEU A 59 16.83 -3.42 -16.86
C LEU A 59 16.84 -3.48 -15.33
N ARG A 60 18.00 -3.32 -14.66
CA ARG A 60 18.02 -3.22 -13.17
C ARG A 60 17.30 -1.98 -12.70
N TRP A 61 17.64 -0.85 -13.32
CA TRP A 61 17.12 0.46 -12.95
C TRP A 61 15.61 0.52 -13.13
N SER A 62 15.09 0.07 -14.27
CA SER A 62 13.65 0.07 -14.54
C SER A 62 12.89 -0.85 -13.57
N LEU A 63 13.46 -2.00 -13.24
CA LEU A 63 12.79 -3.01 -12.44
C LEU A 63 12.81 -2.69 -10.94
N ILE A 64 13.90 -2.10 -10.44
CA ILE A 64 13.96 -1.51 -9.10
C ILE A 64 12.91 -0.39 -8.99
N LEU A 65 12.86 0.54 -9.95
CA LEU A 65 11.84 1.59 -9.95
C LEU A 65 10.42 1.01 -10.00
N LEU A 66 10.20 -0.01 -10.84
CA LEU A 66 8.91 -0.66 -10.99
C LEU A 66 8.46 -1.28 -9.68
N PHE A 67 9.30 -2.06 -8.99
CA PHE A 67 8.93 -2.62 -7.69
C PHE A 67 8.78 -1.56 -6.61
N MET A 68 9.58 -0.49 -6.66
CA MET A 68 9.50 0.62 -5.71
C MET A 68 8.15 1.35 -5.83
N VAL A 69 7.71 1.64 -7.06
CA VAL A 69 6.40 2.25 -7.34
C VAL A 69 5.27 1.26 -7.04
N LEU A 70 5.41 -0.03 -7.40
CA LEU A 70 4.36 -1.02 -7.21
C LEU A 70 4.09 -1.28 -5.72
N LYS A 71 5.14 -1.40 -4.90
CA LYS A 71 4.98 -1.55 -3.44
C LYS A 71 4.45 -0.26 -2.80
N ALA A 72 4.95 0.90 -3.19
CA ALA A 72 4.46 2.18 -2.65
C ALA A 72 3.00 2.43 -3.03
N GLY A 73 2.64 2.14 -4.29
CA GLY A 73 1.29 2.23 -4.81
C GLY A 73 0.34 1.26 -4.12
N LEU A 74 0.77 0.02 -3.85
CA LEU A 74 -0.01 -0.95 -3.08
C LEU A 74 -0.23 -0.48 -1.63
N ILE A 75 0.79 0.11 -0.99
CA ILE A 75 0.66 0.67 0.35
C ILE A 75 -0.33 1.83 0.34
N VAL A 76 -0.21 2.78 -0.60
CA VAL A 76 -1.15 3.91 -0.74
C VAL A 76 -2.56 3.41 -1.05
N ALA A 77 -2.71 2.54 -2.04
CA ALA A 77 -4.00 2.04 -2.48
C ALA A 77 -4.75 1.23 -1.43
N VAL A 78 -4.06 0.69 -0.39
CA VAL A 78 -4.72 -0.09 0.67
C VAL A 78 -4.72 0.60 2.04
N PHE A 79 -3.60 1.17 2.49
CA PHE A 79 -3.58 1.93 3.74
C PHE A 79 -4.28 3.28 3.61
N MET A 80 -4.33 3.88 2.41
CA MET A 80 -5.15 5.06 2.15
C MET A 80 -6.52 4.75 1.52
N HIS A 81 -6.88 3.49 1.26
CA HIS A 81 -8.21 3.11 0.72
C HIS A 81 -9.37 3.44 1.68
N MET A 82 -9.11 3.49 2.99
CA MET A 82 -10.08 3.88 4.04
C MET A 82 -10.24 5.41 4.15
N ALA A 83 -10.20 6.13 3.02
CA ALA A 83 -10.19 7.60 2.96
C ALA A 83 -11.33 8.18 2.11
N TRP A 84 -12.53 7.62 2.19
CA TRP A 84 -13.71 8.12 1.46
C TRP A 84 -14.16 9.54 1.90
N GLU A 85 -13.54 10.16 2.91
CA GLU A 85 -13.73 11.60 3.25
C GLU A 85 -12.51 12.50 2.90
N ARG A 86 -11.38 11.96 2.41
CA ARG A 86 -10.12 12.73 2.21
C ARG A 86 -9.30 12.35 0.97
N LEU A 87 -9.95 12.21 -0.19
CA LEU A 87 -9.25 12.09 -1.50
C LEU A 87 -8.23 13.21 -1.73
N ALA A 88 -8.48 14.42 -1.21
CA ALA A 88 -7.57 15.55 -1.30
C ALA A 88 -6.23 15.32 -0.57
N LEU A 89 -6.20 14.60 0.56
CA LEU A 89 -4.94 14.30 1.26
C LEU A 89 -4.14 13.20 0.54
N ALA A 90 -4.83 12.22 -0.04
CA ALA A 90 -4.18 11.20 -0.87
C ALA A 90 -3.54 11.84 -2.11
N TYR A 91 -4.27 12.73 -2.80
CA TYR A 91 -3.72 13.49 -3.90
C TYR A 91 -2.57 14.39 -3.46
N ALA A 92 -2.64 15.06 -2.31
CA ALA A 92 -1.54 15.90 -1.83
C ALA A 92 -0.21 15.14 -1.60
N ILE A 93 -0.27 13.84 -1.27
CA ILE A 93 0.92 12.99 -1.05
C ILE A 93 1.36 12.27 -2.33
N LEU A 94 0.43 11.89 -3.22
CA LEU A 94 0.74 11.19 -4.47
C LEU A 94 1.12 12.14 -5.61
N LEU A 95 0.57 13.36 -5.62
CA LEU A 95 0.82 14.36 -6.65
C LEU A 95 2.30 14.79 -6.72
N PRO A 96 3.03 15.05 -5.61
CA PRO A 96 4.44 15.41 -5.68
C PRO A 96 5.32 14.32 -6.31
N PRO A 97 5.24 13.03 -5.91
CA PRO A 97 5.96 11.94 -6.58
C PRO A 97 5.64 11.81 -8.06
N VAL A 98 4.36 11.91 -8.44
CA VAL A 98 3.93 11.81 -9.84
C VAL A 98 4.48 12.97 -10.66
N LEU A 99 4.43 14.19 -10.13
CA LEU A 99 4.96 15.37 -10.82
C LEU A 99 6.47 15.24 -11.05
N VAL A 100 7.22 14.77 -10.04
CA VAL A 100 8.65 14.50 -10.18
C VAL A 100 8.91 13.43 -11.24
N LEU A 101 8.10 12.36 -11.28
CA LEU A 101 8.25 11.29 -12.26
C LEU A 101 7.97 11.79 -13.69
N VAL A 102 6.95 12.63 -13.88
CA VAL A 102 6.67 13.28 -15.17
C VAL A 102 7.80 14.22 -15.57
N PHE A 103 8.30 15.04 -14.65
CA PHE A 103 9.42 15.94 -14.93
C PHE A 103 10.68 15.17 -15.36
N VAL A 104 11.04 14.11 -14.63
CA VAL A 104 12.17 13.23 -14.97
C VAL A 104 11.93 12.56 -16.33
N ALA A 105 10.72 12.07 -16.61
CA ALA A 105 10.42 11.44 -17.89
C ALA A 105 10.63 12.40 -19.07
N ILE A 106 10.14 13.64 -18.95
CA ILE A 106 10.34 14.69 -19.98
C ILE A 106 11.83 14.99 -20.16
N MET A 107 12.60 15.09 -19.06
CA MET A 107 14.05 15.33 -19.12
C MET A 107 14.83 14.19 -19.77
N VAL A 108 14.42 12.94 -19.55
CA VAL A 108 15.02 11.77 -20.22
C VAL A 108 14.79 11.84 -21.72
N PHE A 109 13.57 12.18 -22.16
CA PHE A 109 13.29 12.36 -23.59
C PHE A 109 14.14 13.48 -24.21
N GLU A 110 14.22 14.63 -23.56
CA GLU A 110 15.03 15.77 -24.04
C GLU A 110 16.52 15.41 -24.15
N SER A 111 17.06 14.69 -23.16
CA SER A 111 18.45 14.19 -23.19
C SER A 111 18.69 13.23 -24.36
N ASP A 112 17.72 12.38 -24.70
CA ASP A 112 17.85 11.44 -25.81
C ASP A 112 17.86 12.18 -27.16
N TYR A 113 16.98 13.18 -27.34
CA TYR A 113 16.98 14.05 -28.53
C TYR A 113 18.30 14.83 -28.68
N THR A 114 18.81 15.40 -27.59
CA THR A 114 20.11 16.10 -27.60
C THR A 114 21.25 15.16 -27.96
N HIS A 115 21.24 13.92 -27.47
CA HIS A 115 22.24 12.91 -27.83
C HIS A 115 22.12 12.49 -29.30
N LEU A 116 20.90 12.22 -29.79
CA LEU A 116 20.65 11.82 -31.17
C LEU A 116 21.10 12.89 -32.17
N LEU A 117 20.76 14.16 -31.91
CA LEU A 117 21.23 15.29 -32.73
C LEU A 117 22.76 15.37 -32.72
N ARG A 118 23.40 15.17 -31.56
CA ARG A 118 24.87 15.17 -31.49
C ARG A 118 25.47 14.06 -32.34
N VAL A 119 24.91 12.85 -32.30
CA VAL A 119 25.40 11.73 -33.13
C VAL A 119 25.18 12.01 -34.61
N VAL A 120 24.01 12.51 -35.01
CA VAL A 120 23.70 12.79 -36.42
C VAL A 120 24.58 13.89 -37.02
N PHE A 121 24.85 14.96 -36.28
CA PHE A 121 25.62 16.10 -36.80
C PHE A 121 27.14 16.01 -36.59
N PHE A 122 27.61 15.26 -35.57
CA PHE A 122 29.05 15.15 -35.27
C PHE A 122 29.67 13.78 -35.60
N THR A 123 28.90 12.81 -36.12
CA THR A 123 29.50 11.59 -36.69
C THR A 123 30.05 11.92 -38.08
N PRO A 124 31.37 11.76 -38.33
CA PRO A 124 31.94 12.00 -39.65
C PRO A 124 31.37 10.98 -40.64
N THR A 125 30.73 11.46 -41.71
CA THR A 125 30.44 10.64 -42.88
C THR A 125 31.75 10.37 -43.61
N ALA A 126 32.26 9.14 -43.50
CA ALA A 126 33.35 8.63 -44.33
C ALA A 126 32.82 8.23 -45.72
#